data_AF-A0A445CUA5-F1
#
_entry.id   AF-A0A445CUA5-F1
#
_cell.length_a   1.000
_cell.length_b   1.000
_cell.length_c   1.000
_cell.angle_alpha   90.00
_cell.angle_beta   90.00
_cell.angle_gamma   90.00
#
_symmetry.space_group_name_H-M   'P 1'
#
loop_
_entity.id
_entity.type
_entity.pdbx_description
1 polymer ?
#
loop_
_entity_poly.entity_id
_entity_poly.type
_entity_poly.pdbx_seq_one_letter_code
_entity_poly.pdbx_strand_id
1 'polypeptide(L)'
;MHRRVARYLHRSYLGLRKQTHEQVVNFSQVLEGRVRKECARLFYELLVLRTTSYVGVEQNSAYGDILMVKLQKLDQAFGLIDL
;
A
#
# COMPACT_ATOMS: atom_id res chain seq x y z
N MET A 1 3.25 -10.39 -11.52
CA MET A 1 2.33 -9.50 -10.77
C MET A 1 2.94 -8.12 -10.61
N HIS A 2 2.23 -7.06 -10.98
CA HIS A 2 2.68 -5.70 -10.71
C HIS A 2 2.52 -5.44 -9.20
N ARG A 3 3.62 -5.11 -8.52
CA ARG A 3 3.68 -4.87 -7.07
C ARG A 3 3.91 -3.38 -6.76
N ARG A 4 3.24 -2.46 -7.47
CA ARG A 4 3.50 -1.00 -7.32
C ARG A 4 2.95 -0.46 -6.00
N VAL A 5 1.72 -0.83 -5.62
CA VAL A 5 1.12 -0.45 -4.34
C VAL A 5 1.96 -1.02 -3.19
N ALA A 6 2.30 -2.30 -3.27
CA ALA A 6 3.14 -2.97 -2.29
C ALA A 6 4.53 -2.33 -2.14
N ARG A 7 5.20 -1.98 -3.27
CA ARG A 7 6.49 -1.28 -3.24
C ARG A 7 6.39 0.14 -2.69
N TYR A 8 5.32 0.86 -3.03
CA TYR A 8 5.10 2.20 -2.50
C TYR A 8 4.96 2.13 -0.99
N LEU A 9 4.07 1.27 -0.47
CA LEU A 9 3.93 1.06 0.97
C LEU A 9 5.27 0.70 1.62
N HIS A 10 5.97 -0.30 1.08
CA HIS A 10 7.24 -0.74 1.66
C HIS A 10 8.27 0.41 1.71
N ARG A 11 8.39 1.20 0.63
CA ARG A 11 9.30 2.35 0.56
C ARG A 11 8.90 3.50 1.46
N SER A 12 7.61 3.84 1.53
CA SER A 12 7.11 4.90 2.43
C SER A 12 7.49 4.57 3.87
N TYR A 13 7.35 3.31 4.29
CA TYR A 13 7.79 2.86 5.61
C TYR A 13 9.31 2.84 5.79
N LEU A 14 10.10 2.51 4.76
CA LEU A 14 11.56 2.56 4.83
C LEU A 14 12.09 3.99 4.99
N GLY A 15 11.53 4.94 4.23
CA GLY A 15 11.87 6.36 4.30
C GLY A 15 11.50 7.01 5.64
N LEU A 16 10.44 6.52 6.28
CA LEU A 16 9.93 7.02 7.56
C LEU A 16 10.42 6.25 8.81
N ARG A 17 11.39 5.32 8.71
CA ARG A 17 11.99 4.64 9.88
C ARG A 17 12.64 5.57 10.93
N LYS A 18 12.62 6.89 10.71
CA LYS A 18 12.99 7.92 11.71
C LYS A 18 11.87 8.31 12.68
N GLN A 19 10.60 7.94 12.44
CA GLN A 19 9.49 8.26 13.33
C GLN A 19 8.63 7.02 13.62
N THR A 20 8.44 6.75 14.90
CA THR A 20 7.79 5.59 15.52
C THR A 20 6.28 5.50 15.23
N HIS A 21 5.74 4.29 15.40
CA HIS A 21 4.33 3.84 15.28
C HIS A 21 3.76 3.59 13.88
N GLU A 22 2.81 2.64 13.83
CA GLU A 22 2.13 2.10 12.63
C GLU A 22 1.77 3.19 11.62
N GLN A 23 2.55 3.29 10.54
CA GLN A 23 2.38 4.36 9.55
C GLN A 23 1.23 4.10 8.59
N VAL A 24 0.11 4.75 8.84
CA VAL A 24 -1.01 4.78 7.91
C VAL A 24 -0.64 5.62 6.69
N VAL A 25 -0.83 5.06 5.48
CA VAL A 25 -0.56 5.74 4.21
C VAL A 25 -1.86 5.94 3.44
N ASN A 26 -2.06 7.13 2.89
CA ASN A 26 -3.22 7.44 2.06
C ASN A 26 -3.07 6.88 0.64
N PHE A 27 -4.10 6.23 0.11
CA PHE A 27 -4.04 5.66 -1.23
C PHE A 27 -3.96 6.74 -2.32
N SER A 28 -4.56 7.91 -2.11
CA SER A 28 -4.40 9.06 -3.00
C SER A 28 -2.94 9.41 -3.30
N GLN A 29 -2.03 9.28 -2.33
CA GLN A 29 -0.59 9.53 -2.51
C GLN A 29 0.05 8.52 -3.48
N VAL A 30 -0.48 7.29 -3.54
CA VAL A 30 -0.04 6.30 -4.53
C VAL A 30 -0.49 6.68 -5.93
N LEU A 31 -1.66 7.32 -6.04
CA LEU A 31 -2.33 7.67 -7.29
C LEU A 31 -1.89 9.02 -7.89
N GLU A 32 -1.17 9.84 -7.12
CA GLU A 32 -0.78 11.19 -7.53
C GLU A 32 -0.10 11.21 -8.91
N GLY A 33 -0.56 12.13 -9.77
CA GLY A 33 -0.05 12.32 -11.13
C GLY A 33 -0.38 11.19 -12.13
N ARG A 34 -1.21 10.21 -11.78
CA ARG A 34 -1.54 9.07 -12.65
C ARG A 34 -2.82 9.27 -13.46
N VAL A 35 -2.87 8.63 -14.62
CA VAL A 35 -4.08 8.62 -15.46
C VAL A 35 -5.11 7.61 -14.93
N ARG A 36 -6.40 7.82 -15.25
CA ARG A 36 -7.53 6.99 -14.78
C ARG A 36 -7.32 5.48 -14.96
N LYS A 37 -6.77 5.05 -16.10
CA LYS A 37 -6.48 3.64 -16.39
C LYS A 37 -5.48 3.03 -15.40
N GLU A 38 -4.47 3.80 -15.01
CA GLU A 38 -3.49 3.36 -14.02
C GLU A 38 -4.09 3.35 -12.62
N CYS A 39 -4.89 4.35 -12.26
CA CYS A 39 -5.58 4.38 -10.98
C CYS A 39 -6.48 3.15 -10.77
N ALA A 40 -7.26 2.77 -11.78
CA ALA A 40 -8.10 1.57 -11.73
C ALA A 40 -7.27 0.28 -11.54
N ARG A 41 -6.11 0.18 -12.22
CA ARG A 41 -5.20 -0.96 -12.07
C ARG A 41 -4.61 -1.05 -10.67
N LEU A 42 -4.19 0.09 -10.10
CA LEU A 42 -3.63 0.15 -8.76
C LEU A 42 -4.69 -0.10 -7.69
N PHE A 43 -5.92 0.36 -7.90
CA PHE A 43 -7.03 0.04 -7.01
C PHE A 43 -7.29 -1.47 -6.97
N TYR A 44 -7.31 -2.12 -8.14
CA TYR A 44 -7.42 -3.58 -8.18
C TYR A 44 -6.23 -4.29 -7.52
N GLU A 45 -5.00 -3.78 -7.71
CA GLU A 45 -3.82 -4.29 -7.01
C GLU A 45 -3.99 -4.20 -5.47
N LEU A 46 -4.50 -3.08 -4.96
CA LEU A 46 -4.79 -2.90 -3.53
C LEU A 46 -5.82 -3.93 -3.03
N LEU A 47 -6.89 -4.19 -3.80
CA LEU A 47 -7.87 -5.22 -3.46
C LEU A 47 -7.22 -6.61 -3.35
N VAL A 48 -6.36 -6.98 -4.30
CA VAL A 48 -5.63 -8.26 -4.25
C VAL A 48 -4.75 -8.33 -3.00
N LEU A 49 -4.00 -7.27 -2.69
CA LEU A 49 -3.13 -7.21 -1.51
C LEU A 49 -3.92 -7.29 -0.20
N ARG A 50 -5.11 -6.69 -0.15
CA ARG A 50 -6.02 -6.78 1.00
C ARG A 50 -6.56 -8.19 1.19
N THR A 51 -7.05 -8.82 0.12
CA THR A 51 -7.62 -10.19 0.15
C THR A 51 -6.57 -11.24 0.51
N THR A 52 -5.30 -10.99 0.18
CA THR A 52 -4.19 -11.90 0.50
C THR A 52 -3.47 -11.56 1.81
N SER A 53 -4.02 -10.61 2.60
CA SER A 53 -3.53 -10.18 3.91
C SER A 53 -2.11 -9.61 3.91
N TYR A 54 -1.70 -8.96 2.82
CA TYR A 54 -0.46 -8.18 2.78
C TYR A 54 -0.66 -6.74 3.28
N VAL A 55 -1.84 -6.17 3.06
CA VAL A 55 -2.14 -4.77 3.39
C VAL A 55 -3.48 -4.71 4.13
N GLY A 56 -3.50 -4.03 5.27
CA GLY A 56 -4.72 -3.61 5.96
C GLY A 56 -5.27 -2.36 5.29
N VAL A 57 -6.60 -2.27 5.14
CA VAL A 57 -7.24 -1.10 4.52
C VAL A 57 -8.44 -0.65 5.34
N GLU A 58 -8.66 0.65 5.39
CA GLU A 58 -9.80 1.29 6.06
C GLU A 58 -10.30 2.47 5.21
N GLN A 59 -11.63 2.61 5.10
CA GLN A 59 -12.28 3.73 4.42
C GLN A 59 -13.42 4.25 5.30
N ASN A 60 -13.27 5.46 5.81
CA ASN A 60 -14.15 6.01 6.86
C ASN A 60 -15.42 6.68 6.32
N SER A 61 -15.48 6.97 5.03
CA SER A 61 -16.63 7.58 4.38
C SER A 61 -16.79 7.06 2.96
N ALA A 62 -18.03 7.04 2.46
CA ALA A 62 -18.30 6.65 1.08
C ALA A 62 -17.50 7.54 0.12
N TYR A 63 -16.73 6.91 -0.78
CA TYR A 63 -15.84 7.59 -1.73
C TYR A 63 -14.72 8.42 -1.09
N GLY A 64 -14.52 8.33 0.22
CA GLY A 64 -13.37 8.89 0.91
C GLY A 64 -12.07 8.20 0.53
N ASP A 65 -10.95 8.79 0.94
CA ASP A 65 -9.65 8.18 0.73
C ASP A 65 -9.54 6.83 1.46
N ILE A 66 -8.62 5.98 0.99
CA ILE A 66 -8.39 4.66 1.55
C ILE A 66 -7.08 4.70 2.32
N LEU A 67 -7.18 4.47 3.62
CA LEU A 67 -6.06 4.30 4.52
C LEU A 67 -5.47 2.91 4.31
N MET A 68 -4.14 2.83 4.23
CA MET A 68 -3.42 1.57 4.05
C MET A 68 -2.36 1.40 5.14
N VAL A 69 -2.29 0.20 5.68
CA VAL A 69 -1.30 -0.19 6.68
C VAL A 69 -0.61 -1.46 6.22
N LYS A 70 0.72 -1.49 6.35
CA LYS A 70 1.50 -2.68 6.06
C LYS A 70 1.23 -3.76 7.11
N LEU A 71 0.98 -5.00 6.68
CA LEU A 71 0.90 -6.15 7.58
C LEU A 71 2.20 -6.95 7.59
N GLN A 72 2.43 -7.73 8.64
CA GLN A 72 3.64 -8.55 8.82
C GLN A 72 3.96 -9.44 7.61
N LYS A 73 2.92 -9.97 6.94
CA LYS A 73 3.07 -10.80 5.75
C LYS A 73 3.77 -10.08 4.59
N LEU A 74 3.58 -8.76 4.46
CA LEU A 74 4.24 -7.96 3.43
C LEU A 74 5.73 -7.82 3.73
N ASP A 75 6.12 -7.68 5.00
CA ASP A 75 7.54 -7.67 5.38
C ASP A 75 8.21 -9.01 5.11
N GLN A 76 7.55 -10.13 5.43
CA GLN A 76 8.08 -11.46 5.12
C GLN A 76 8.28 -11.67 3.62
N ALA A 77 7.32 -11.25 2.80
CA ALA A 77 7.40 -11.41 1.35
C ALA A 77 8.43 -10.50 0.68
N PHE A 78 8.72 -9.32 1.24
CA PHE A 78 9.73 -8.40 0.70
C PHE A 78 11.13 -8.65 1.28
N GLY A 79 11.24 -9.09 2.54
CA GLY A 79 12.52 -9.48 3.14
C GLY A 79 13.14 -10.74 2.51
N LEU A 80 12.34 -11.57 1.84
CA LEU A 80 12.81 -12.71 1.02
C LEU A 80 13.28 -12.31 -0.39
N ILE A 81 13.08 -11.06 -0.81
CA ILE A 81 13.43 -10.56 -2.16
C ILE A 81 14.71 -9.72 -2.13
N ASP A 82 15.12 -9.25 -0.95
CA ASP A 82 16.36 -8.52 -0.70
C ASP A 82 17.51 -9.43 -0.16
N LEU A 83 17.35 -10.76 -0.24
CA LEU A 83 18.35 -11.81 0.01
C LEU A 83 18.67 -12.56 -1.29
#